data_AF-A0A7W1M5R5-F1
#
_entry.id   AF-A0A7W1M5R5-F1
#
_cell.length_a   1.000
_cell.length_b   1.000
_cell.length_c   1.000
_cell.angle_alpha   90.00
_cell.angle_beta   90.00
_cell.angle_gamma   90.00
#
_symmetry.space_group_name_H-M   'P 1'
#
loop_
_entity.id
_entity.type
_entity.pdbx_description
1 polymer ?
#
loop_
_entity_poly.entity_id
_entity_poly.type
_entity_poly.pdbx_seq_one_letter_code
_entity_poly.pdbx_strand_id
1 'polypeptide(L)'
;MPEIGATLREARMRERIDVSEIEATTKIRAKYLRALENEEWGLLPGPTFVKSFLRTYAEALGLDGKSLVEEYRLHHERPSDAMLEPIVSTPQRNRRRQAPSGPSRAYLAAIAAIVVVIVVLIVALASGGGSAKHPATTKAATVKHAHHHAKGTSTQRTASASQIVALSLKPTAAIYVCLIGDNGRKVIPGLSLQAGESTSTYHAHRFELTLGNNAVTMYVDGKARTVAPSSKPIGYSITRAHGRQPLAAAQLPTCK
;
A
#
# COMPACT_ATOMS: atom_id res chain seq x y z
N MET A 1 27.28 19.79 9.49
CA MET A 1 26.47 18.83 10.26
C MET A 1 25.99 17.78 9.28
N PRO A 2 25.94 16.48 9.63
CA PRO A 2 25.44 15.48 8.69
C PRO A 2 24.00 15.84 8.32
N GLU A 3 23.73 15.92 7.02
CA GLU A 3 22.41 16.19 6.47
C GLU A 3 21.44 15.05 6.90
N ILE A 4 20.20 15.41 7.24
CA ILE A 4 19.14 14.48 7.68
C ILE A 4 18.99 13.37 6.64
N GLY A 5 18.98 13.73 5.35
CA GLY A 5 18.86 12.80 4.24
C GLY A 5 20.04 11.83 4.14
N ALA A 6 21.27 12.33 4.30
CA ALA A 6 22.46 11.51 4.32
C ALA A 6 22.43 10.49 5.48
N THR A 7 22.02 10.94 6.67
CA THR A 7 21.89 10.09 7.86
C THR A 7 20.90 8.94 7.63
N LEU A 8 19.73 9.24 7.07
CA LEU A 8 18.72 8.23 6.74
C LEU A 8 19.23 7.23 5.69
N ARG A 9 19.87 7.73 4.62
CA ARG A 9 20.39 6.90 3.54
C ARG A 9 21.51 5.98 4.03
N GLU A 10 22.45 6.50 4.82
CA GLU A 10 23.53 5.71 5.41
C GLU A 10 23.02 4.62 6.34
N ALA A 11 22.05 4.94 7.20
CA ALA A 11 21.44 3.95 8.08
C ALA A 11 20.75 2.85 7.28
N ARG A 12 19.97 3.18 6.25
CA ARG A 12 19.36 2.18 5.35
C ARG A 12 20.41 1.29 4.69
N MET A 13 21.48 1.88 4.15
CA MET A 13 22.55 1.12 3.49
C MET A 13 23.32 0.23 4.48
N ARG A 14 23.51 0.68 5.72
CA ARG A 14 24.16 -0.09 6.80
C ARG A 14 23.35 -1.33 7.17
N GLU A 15 22.04 -1.18 7.27
CA GLU A 15 21.10 -2.29 7.50
C GLU A 15 20.85 -3.13 6.22
N ARG A 16 21.41 -2.73 5.07
CA ARG A 16 21.25 -3.37 3.75
C ARG A 16 19.79 -3.53 3.32
N ILE A 17 18.93 -2.60 3.73
CA ILE A 17 17.50 -2.64 3.41
C ILE A 17 17.26 -1.91 2.08
N ASP A 18 16.46 -2.52 1.20
CA ASP A 18 16.03 -1.83 -0.02
C ASP A 18 14.91 -0.81 0.30
N VAL A 19 14.85 0.29 -0.45
CA VAL A 19 13.77 1.29 -0.31
C VAL A 19 12.38 0.64 -0.47
N SER A 20 12.24 -0.36 -1.34
CA SER A 20 10.99 -1.11 -1.55
C SER A 20 10.56 -1.92 -0.32
N GLU A 21 11.51 -2.42 0.47
CA GLU A 21 11.24 -3.16 1.70
C GLU A 21 10.81 -2.21 2.84
N ILE A 22 11.45 -1.04 2.95
CA ILE A 22 10.98 0.02 3.84
C ILE A 22 9.58 0.51 3.43
N GLU A 23 9.31 0.69 2.13
CA GLU A 23 7.98 1.05 1.64
C GLU A 23 6.93 0.00 2.05
N ALA A 24 7.25 -1.28 1.92
CA ALA A 24 6.36 -2.36 2.33
C ALA A 24 6.07 -2.35 3.84
N THR A 25 7.06 -2.00 4.66
CA THR A 25 6.95 -2.02 6.13
C THR A 25 6.27 -0.75 6.68
N THR A 26 6.73 0.42 6.24
CA THR A 26 6.28 1.73 6.73
C THR A 26 5.02 2.23 6.03
N LYS A 27 4.66 1.67 4.87
CA LYS A 27 3.60 2.16 3.97
C LYS A 27 3.84 3.57 3.42
N ILE A 28 5.04 4.09 3.56
CA ILE A 28 5.47 5.35 2.95
C ILE A 28 5.95 5.03 1.54
N ARG A 29 5.40 5.71 0.54
CA ARG A 29 5.77 5.45 -0.86
C ARG A 29 7.28 5.65 -1.08
N ALA A 30 7.90 4.79 -1.88
CA ALA A 30 9.33 4.86 -2.18
C ALA A 30 9.78 6.24 -2.71
N LYS A 31 8.91 6.94 -3.46
CA LYS A 31 9.20 8.30 -3.94
C LYS A 31 9.43 9.30 -2.80
N TYR A 32 8.69 9.16 -1.70
CA TYR A 32 8.83 10.04 -0.55
C TYR A 32 10.02 9.64 0.32
N LEU A 33 10.31 8.35 0.46
CA LEU A 33 11.50 7.88 1.16
C LEU A 33 12.78 8.39 0.48
N ARG A 34 12.84 8.32 -0.86
CA ARG A 34 13.94 8.89 -1.66
C ARG A 34 14.01 10.42 -1.53
N ALA A 35 12.87 11.09 -1.53
CA ALA A 35 12.82 12.53 -1.31
C ALA A 35 13.36 12.93 0.07
N LEU A 36 13.11 12.13 1.12
CA LEU A 36 13.71 12.35 2.44
C LEU A 36 15.23 12.10 2.43
N GLU A 37 15.70 11.04 1.77
CA GLU A 37 17.14 10.75 1.63
C GLU A 37 17.90 11.82 0.84
N ASN A 38 17.23 12.49 -0.11
CA ASN A 38 17.80 13.55 -0.92
C ASN A 38 17.44 14.97 -0.42
N GLU A 39 16.73 15.08 0.70
CA GLU A 39 16.22 16.36 1.24
C GLU A 39 15.39 17.19 0.24
N GLU A 40 14.70 16.51 -0.68
CA GLU A 40 13.80 17.12 -1.65
C GLU A 40 12.44 17.45 -1.00
N TRP A 41 12.45 18.34 0.00
CA TRP A 41 11.29 18.65 0.84
C TRP A 41 10.06 19.11 0.04
N GLY A 42 10.27 19.76 -1.11
CA GLY A 42 9.21 20.23 -2.00
C GLY A 42 8.42 19.11 -2.70
N LEU A 43 8.93 17.88 -2.73
CA LEU A 43 8.21 16.72 -3.27
C LEU A 43 7.29 16.05 -2.24
N LEU A 44 7.41 16.44 -0.96
CA LEU A 44 6.63 15.86 0.11
C LEU A 44 5.26 16.56 0.21
N PRO A 45 4.19 15.86 0.66
CA PRO A 45 2.83 16.42 0.68
C PRO A 45 2.58 17.61 1.61
N GLY A 46 3.59 18.08 2.35
CA GLY A 46 3.52 19.19 3.29
C GLY A 46 4.29 18.93 4.60
N PRO A 47 4.60 19.96 5.39
CA PRO A 47 5.50 19.89 6.56
C PRO A 47 5.02 18.92 7.66
N THR A 48 3.71 18.80 7.85
CA THR A 48 3.13 17.80 8.79
C THR A 48 3.43 16.37 8.38
N PHE A 49 3.37 16.07 7.08
CA PHE A 49 3.74 14.76 6.54
C PHE A 49 5.24 14.52 6.57
N VAL A 50 6.05 15.56 6.37
CA VAL A 50 7.51 15.43 6.50
C VAL A 50 7.85 14.90 7.89
N LYS A 51 7.34 15.53 8.95
CA LYS A 51 7.62 15.11 10.33
C LYS A 51 7.16 13.69 10.63
N SER A 52 5.98 13.28 10.14
CA SER A 52 5.48 11.92 10.36
C SER A 52 6.29 10.87 9.60
N PHE A 53 6.68 11.16 8.35
CA PHE A 53 7.51 10.27 7.55
C PHE A 53 8.92 10.18 8.10
N LEU A 54 9.52 11.30 8.51
CA LEU A 54 10.85 11.33 9.13
C LEU A 54 10.90 10.44 10.36
N ARG A 55 9.90 10.57 11.26
CA ARG A 55 9.81 9.75 12.46
C ARG A 55 9.65 8.27 12.12
N THR A 56 8.67 7.93 11.29
CA THR A 56 8.37 6.53 10.94
C THR A 56 9.54 5.87 10.24
N TYR A 57 10.23 6.60 9.35
CA TYR A 57 11.36 6.06 8.62
C TYR A 57 12.59 5.90 9.52
N ALA A 58 12.90 6.88 10.35
CA ALA A 58 13.97 6.80 11.34
C ALA A 58 13.77 5.63 12.30
N GLU A 59 12.55 5.45 12.83
CA GLU A 59 12.21 4.33 13.71
C GLU A 59 12.38 2.97 13.00
N ALA A 60 11.99 2.86 11.72
CA ALA A 60 12.20 1.66 10.93
C ALA A 60 13.69 1.34 10.67
N LEU A 61 14.55 2.35 10.74
CA LEU A 61 16.01 2.23 10.60
C LEU A 61 16.74 2.15 11.96
N GLY A 62 16.02 2.09 13.08
CA GLY A 62 16.61 2.05 14.42
C GLY A 62 17.26 3.37 14.86
N LEU A 63 16.92 4.49 14.21
CA LEU A 63 17.39 5.84 14.55
C LEU A 63 16.44 6.55 15.52
N ASP A 64 16.93 7.61 16.17
CA ASP A 64 16.06 8.49 16.96
C ASP A 64 15.29 9.47 16.06
N GLY A 65 14.06 9.08 15.72
CA GLY A 65 13.17 9.91 14.91
C GLY A 65 12.77 11.25 15.55
N LYS A 66 12.88 11.41 16.87
CA LYS A 66 12.58 12.72 17.51
C LYS A 66 13.67 13.73 17.21
N SER A 67 14.93 13.33 17.34
CA SER A 67 16.08 14.19 17.07
C SER A 67 16.08 14.71 15.63
N LEU A 68 15.84 13.82 14.65
CA LEU A 68 15.76 14.22 13.24
C LEU A 68 14.58 15.17 12.96
N VAL A 69 13.44 14.96 13.62
CA VAL A 69 12.27 15.86 13.45
C VAL A 69 12.58 17.24 14.00
N GLU A 70 13.23 17.35 15.15
CA GLU A 70 13.59 18.66 15.71
C GLU A 70 14.65 19.37 14.85
N GLU A 71 15.61 18.65 14.29
CA GLU A 71 16.55 19.19 13.31
C GLU A 71 15.83 19.72 12.06
N TYR A 72 14.88 18.97 11.53
CA TYR A 72 14.04 19.43 10.42
C TYR A 72 13.31 20.74 10.77
N ARG A 73 12.71 20.83 11.96
CA ARG A 73 11.97 22.03 12.40
C ARG A 73 12.86 23.25 12.51
N LEU A 74 14.05 23.11 13.10
CA LEU A 74 15.00 24.21 13.28
C LEU A 74 15.46 24.81 11.95
N HIS A 75 15.60 23.97 10.92
CA HIS A 75 16.14 24.39 9.62
C HIS A 75 15.08 24.72 8.56
N HIS A 76 13.88 24.13 8.65
CA HIS A 76 12.89 24.17 7.58
C HIS A 76 11.51 24.71 7.99
N GLU A 77 11.17 24.79 9.29
CA GLU A 77 9.94 25.47 9.73
C GLU A 77 10.23 26.95 10.03
N ARG A 78 9.62 27.86 9.25
CA ARG A 78 9.59 29.29 9.60
C ARG A 78 8.49 29.55 10.63
N PRO A 79 8.69 30.43 11.63
CA PRO A 79 7.70 30.73 12.67
C PRO A 79 6.32 31.18 12.15
N SER A 80 6.24 31.67 10.91
CA SER A 80 5.00 32.14 10.29
C SER A 80 4.02 31.04 9.88
N ASP A 81 4.48 29.80 9.65
CA ASP A 81 3.59 28.68 9.28
C ASP A 81 2.92 28.03 10.51
N ALA A 82 3.37 28.36 11.73
CA ALA A 82 2.73 27.91 12.97
C ALA A 82 1.46 28.71 13.32
N MET A 83 1.16 29.82 12.63
CA MET A 83 0.09 30.75 13.01
C MET A 83 -1.25 30.53 12.27
N LEU A 84 -1.34 29.54 11.37
CA LEU A 84 -2.57 29.25 10.60
C LEU A 84 -3.16 27.86 10.87
N GLU A 85 -2.88 27.26 12.02
CA GLU A 85 -3.70 26.11 12.45
C GLU A 85 -5.10 26.61 12.87
N PRO A 86 -6.20 26.09 12.27
CA PRO A 86 -7.52 26.30 12.83
C PRO A 86 -7.51 25.75 14.25
N ILE A 87 -8.01 26.55 15.19
CA ILE A 87 -8.24 26.13 16.58
C ILE A 87 -9.29 25.01 16.57
N VAL A 88 -8.89 23.79 16.28
CA VAL A 88 -9.65 22.61 16.69
C VAL A 88 -9.24 22.37 18.13
N SER A 89 -10.08 22.86 19.03
CA SER A 89 -10.06 22.55 20.45
C SER A 89 -10.27 21.05 20.63
N THR A 90 -9.23 20.24 20.44
CA THR A 90 -9.18 18.95 21.11
C THR A 90 -9.10 19.25 22.61
N PRO A 91 -9.98 18.69 23.45
CA PRO A 91 -9.84 18.88 24.88
C PRO A 91 -8.45 18.37 25.26
N GLN A 92 -7.61 19.27 25.79
CA GLN A 92 -6.38 18.90 26.47
C GLN A 92 -6.80 17.98 27.61
N ARG A 93 -6.79 16.67 27.35
CA ARG A 93 -6.73 15.69 28.42
C ARG A 93 -5.34 15.83 28.97
N ASN A 94 -5.25 16.62 30.04
CA ASN A 94 -4.13 16.74 30.95
C ASN A 94 -3.78 15.34 31.47
N ARG A 95 -3.08 14.56 30.64
CA ARG A 95 -2.45 13.31 31.03
C ARG A 95 -1.17 13.73 31.70
N ARG A 96 -1.30 14.01 33.00
CA ARG A 96 -0.22 13.90 33.98
C ARG A 96 0.69 12.75 33.56
N ARG A 97 1.97 13.08 33.43
CA ARG A 97 3.12 12.18 33.33
C ARG A 97 2.79 10.82 33.96
N GLN A 98 2.53 9.82 33.14
CA GLN A 98 2.69 8.43 33.52
C GLN A 98 3.90 7.94 32.74
N ALA A 99 4.92 7.54 33.48
CA ALA A 99 6.07 6.82 32.97
C ALA A 99 5.59 5.65 32.08
N PRO A 100 6.37 5.25 31.05
CA PRO A 100 6.00 4.11 30.23
C PRO A 100 5.88 2.88 31.15
N SER A 101 4.65 2.44 31.40
CA SER A 101 4.43 1.11 31.96
C SER A 101 4.88 0.14 30.88
N GLY A 102 6.02 -0.53 31.12
CA GLY A 102 6.43 -1.69 30.34
C GLY A 102 5.29 -2.71 30.24
N PRO A 103 5.42 -3.71 29.34
CA PRO A 103 4.40 -4.72 29.13
C PRO A 103 3.92 -5.25 30.48
N SER A 104 2.59 -5.30 30.67
CA SER A 104 2.00 -5.68 31.95
C SER A 104 2.60 -7.01 32.41
N ARG A 105 2.82 -7.19 33.72
CA ARG A 105 3.36 -8.46 34.26
C ARG A 105 2.53 -9.66 33.79
N ALA A 106 1.24 -9.46 33.50
CA ALA A 106 0.36 -10.43 32.88
C ALA A 106 0.76 -10.80 31.43
N TYR A 107 1.18 -9.82 30.61
CA TYR A 107 1.69 -10.07 29.26
C TYR A 107 3.01 -10.83 29.27
N LEU A 108 3.94 -10.48 30.16
CA LEU A 108 5.19 -11.22 30.33
C LEU A 108 4.95 -12.64 30.86
N ALA A 109 4.00 -12.82 31.80
CA ALA A 109 3.61 -14.13 32.29
C ALA A 109 2.95 -14.99 31.19
N ALA A 110 2.12 -14.38 30.34
CA ALA A 110 1.51 -15.07 29.21
C ALA A 110 2.55 -15.54 28.18
N ILE A 111 3.53 -14.69 27.84
CA ILE A 111 4.64 -15.07 26.96
C ILE A 111 5.45 -16.19 27.59
N ALA A 112 5.81 -16.09 28.87
CA ALA A 112 6.57 -17.13 29.55
C ALA A 112 5.82 -18.46 29.56
N ALA A 113 4.50 -18.45 29.82
CA ALA A 113 3.68 -19.64 29.76
C ALA A 113 3.64 -20.27 28.36
N ILE A 114 3.51 -19.46 27.31
CA ILE A 114 3.54 -19.93 25.91
C ILE A 114 4.90 -20.55 25.58
N VAL A 115 6.01 -19.91 25.98
CA VAL A 115 7.36 -20.44 25.75
C VAL A 115 7.56 -21.78 26.47
N VAL A 116 7.09 -21.91 27.72
CA VAL A 116 7.16 -23.17 28.47
C VAL A 116 6.34 -24.26 27.77
N VAL A 117 5.13 -23.97 27.29
CA VAL A 117 4.31 -24.94 26.54
C VAL A 117 5.01 -25.40 25.27
N ILE A 118 5.64 -24.48 24.53
CA ILE A 118 6.40 -24.79 23.31
C ILE A 118 7.60 -25.67 23.62
N VAL A 119 8.36 -25.36 24.68
CA VAL A 119 9.51 -26.17 25.11
C VAL A 119 9.07 -27.57 25.54
N VAL A 120 7.97 -27.70 26.29
CA VAL A 120 7.41 -29.00 26.68
C VAL A 120 6.97 -29.80 25.47
N LEU A 121 6.34 -29.17 24.46
CA LEU A 121 5.98 -29.82 23.19
C LEU A 121 7.20 -30.32 22.42
N ILE A 122 8.25 -29.50 22.33
CA ILE A 122 9.50 -29.88 21.66
C ILE A 122 10.18 -31.03 22.39
N VAL A 123 10.23 -31.01 23.72
CA VAL A 123 10.80 -32.10 24.52
C VAL A 123 9.96 -33.37 24.40
N ALA A 124 8.62 -33.27 24.41
CA ALA A 124 7.74 -34.42 24.22
C ALA A 124 7.90 -35.07 22.83
N LEU A 125 8.09 -34.25 21.79
CA LEU A 125 8.35 -34.73 20.43
C LEU A 125 9.79 -35.27 20.26
N ALA A 126 10.77 -34.71 20.96
CA ALA A 126 12.16 -35.19 20.95
C ALA A 126 12.36 -36.46 21.80
N SER A 127 11.52 -36.68 22.81
CA SER A 127 11.58 -37.85 23.70
C SER A 127 10.69 -39.02 23.23
N GLY A 128 9.78 -38.77 22.27
CA GLY A 128 8.83 -39.74 21.74
C GLY A 128 9.24 -40.29 20.37
N GLY A 129 10.42 -40.91 20.28
CA GLY A 129 10.96 -41.51 19.04
C GLY A 129 11.01 -43.04 19.09
N GLY A 130 9.87 -43.69 19.35
CA GLY A 130 9.72 -45.15 19.31
C GLY A 130 9.64 -45.67 17.86
N SER A 131 10.56 -46.57 17.52
CA SER A 131 10.65 -47.27 16.24
C SER A 131 9.45 -48.18 15.95
N ALA A 132 8.94 -48.16 14.72
CA ALA A 132 8.37 -49.36 14.09
C ALA A 132 8.52 -49.29 12.57
N LYS A 133 9.11 -50.36 12.02
CA LYS A 133 9.46 -50.58 10.62
C LYS A 133 8.23 -50.96 9.77
N HIS A 134 8.32 -50.61 8.48
CA HIS A 134 7.53 -51.08 7.33
C HIS A 134 7.40 -52.63 7.26
N PRO A 135 6.40 -53.17 6.54
CA PRO A 135 6.62 -53.49 5.12
C PRO A 135 5.46 -53.16 4.17
N ALA A 136 5.85 -52.89 2.92
CA ALA A 136 5.00 -52.84 1.76
C ALA A 136 4.37 -54.21 1.45
N THR A 137 3.18 -54.21 0.87
CA THR A 137 2.72 -55.32 0.03
C THR A 137 2.02 -54.75 -1.20
N THR A 138 2.75 -54.87 -2.31
CA THR A 138 2.29 -54.70 -3.68
C THR A 138 1.20 -55.72 -4.00
N LYS A 139 0.09 -55.26 -4.58
CA LYS A 139 -0.60 -56.03 -5.63
C LYS A 139 -0.91 -55.11 -6.80
N ALA A 140 -0.29 -55.46 -7.92
CA ALA A 140 -0.51 -54.91 -9.23
C ALA A 140 -1.69 -55.63 -9.91
N ALA A 141 -2.46 -54.89 -10.70
CA ALA A 141 -3.36 -55.36 -11.76
C ALA A 141 -4.07 -54.11 -12.34
N THR A 142 -4.10 -53.79 -13.64
CA THR A 142 -3.59 -54.43 -14.85
C THR A 142 -3.72 -53.42 -16.04
N VAL A 143 -2.97 -53.64 -17.12
CA VAL A 143 -3.15 -53.20 -18.53
C VAL A 143 -2.85 -51.71 -18.85
N LYS A 144 -1.66 -51.35 -19.38
CA LYS A 144 -1.11 -51.46 -20.76
C LYS A 144 -1.94 -50.79 -21.86
N HIS A 145 -1.43 -49.68 -22.42
CA HIS A 145 -1.16 -49.43 -23.85
C HIS A 145 -0.50 -48.04 -23.93
N ALA A 146 0.83 -47.98 -24.08
CA ALA A 146 1.56 -47.91 -25.34
C ALA A 146 1.48 -46.52 -26.02
N HIS A 147 2.64 -45.86 -25.96
CA HIS A 147 3.17 -44.75 -26.74
C HIS A 147 2.34 -44.21 -27.92
N HIS A 148 2.09 -42.90 -27.89
CA HIS A 148 2.14 -42.07 -29.09
C HIS A 148 2.83 -40.74 -28.78
N HIS A 149 3.95 -40.49 -29.48
CA HIS A 149 4.36 -39.14 -29.81
C HIS A 149 3.20 -38.45 -30.52
N ALA A 150 2.69 -37.37 -29.93
CA ALA A 150 1.78 -36.47 -30.62
C ALA A 150 2.12 -35.03 -30.23
N LYS A 151 2.72 -34.36 -31.21
CA LYS A 151 2.60 -32.92 -31.41
C LYS A 151 1.11 -32.58 -31.33
N GLY A 152 0.69 -31.91 -30.26
CA GLY A 152 -0.72 -31.62 -29.99
C GLY A 152 -0.81 -30.36 -29.13
N THR A 153 -0.85 -29.21 -29.78
CA THR A 153 -2.09 -28.45 -29.93
C THR A 153 -2.33 -27.60 -28.69
N SER A 154 -1.99 -26.32 -28.85
CA SER A 154 -2.76 -25.18 -28.34
C SER A 154 -4.15 -25.62 -27.87
N THR A 155 -4.28 -25.95 -26.58
CA THR A 155 -5.59 -25.98 -25.93
C THR A 155 -5.97 -24.52 -25.79
N GLN A 156 -6.50 -24.01 -26.88
CA GLN A 156 -7.26 -22.80 -27.00
C GLN A 156 -8.38 -22.95 -25.98
N ARG A 157 -8.09 -22.53 -24.74
CA ARG A 157 -9.09 -22.35 -23.71
C ARG A 157 -10.04 -21.34 -24.33
N THR A 158 -11.18 -21.83 -24.78
CA THR A 158 -12.31 -21.06 -25.27
C THR A 158 -12.39 -19.82 -24.41
N ALA A 159 -12.05 -18.69 -25.02
CA ALA A 159 -12.03 -17.41 -24.35
C ALA A 159 -13.48 -17.11 -23.97
N SER A 160 -13.88 -17.50 -22.76
CA SER A 160 -14.86 -16.73 -22.00
C SER A 160 -14.30 -15.32 -22.01
N ALA A 161 -14.80 -14.51 -22.93
CA ALA A 161 -14.33 -13.15 -23.16
C ALA A 161 -14.31 -12.45 -21.82
N SER A 162 -13.09 -12.27 -21.28
CA SER A 162 -12.87 -11.81 -19.92
C SER A 162 -13.67 -10.52 -19.75
N GLN A 163 -14.72 -10.53 -18.93
CA GLN A 163 -15.59 -9.37 -18.67
C GLN A 163 -14.87 -8.27 -17.88
N ILE A 164 -13.54 -8.33 -17.83
CA ILE A 164 -12.65 -7.45 -17.13
C ILE A 164 -12.30 -6.28 -18.04
N VAL A 165 -12.38 -5.08 -17.50
CA VAL A 165 -11.93 -3.83 -18.12
C VAL A 165 -10.56 -3.48 -17.58
N ALA A 166 -9.66 -3.01 -18.44
CA ALA A 166 -8.40 -2.39 -18.04
C ALA A 166 -8.55 -0.86 -18.02
N LEU A 167 -8.23 -0.22 -16.90
CA LEU A 167 -8.37 1.22 -16.72
C LEU A 167 -7.06 1.83 -16.20
N SER A 168 -6.57 2.87 -16.87
CA SER A 168 -5.52 3.74 -16.33
C SER A 168 -5.84 5.22 -16.58
N LEU A 169 -5.25 6.08 -15.78
CA LEU A 169 -5.46 7.53 -15.81
C LEU A 169 -4.12 8.24 -15.97
N LYS A 170 -4.09 9.23 -16.86
CA LYS A 170 -2.96 10.15 -17.05
C LYS A 170 -3.45 11.58 -16.88
N PRO A 171 -3.25 12.21 -15.70
CA PRO A 171 -3.62 13.58 -15.47
C PRO A 171 -2.82 14.54 -16.36
N THR A 172 -3.48 15.60 -16.79
CA THR A 172 -2.89 16.72 -17.53
C THR A 172 -2.71 17.95 -16.64
N ALA A 173 -3.39 18.00 -15.49
CA ALA A 173 -3.20 18.97 -14.40
C ALA A 173 -3.59 18.31 -13.06
N ALA A 174 -3.52 19.07 -11.96
CA ALA A 174 -4.00 18.61 -10.66
C ALA A 174 -5.49 18.22 -10.72
N ILE A 175 -5.81 16.99 -10.33
CA ILE A 175 -7.18 16.47 -10.37
C ILE A 175 -7.47 15.52 -9.20
N TYR A 176 -8.61 15.75 -8.53
CA TYR A 176 -9.15 14.81 -7.56
C TYR A 176 -9.78 13.60 -8.25
N VAL A 177 -9.44 12.39 -7.80
CA VAL A 177 -9.94 11.13 -8.35
C VAL A 177 -10.42 10.22 -7.23
N CYS A 178 -11.67 9.78 -7.32
CA CYS A 178 -12.19 8.64 -6.57
C CYS A 178 -12.52 7.52 -7.55
N LEU A 179 -11.87 6.37 -7.39
CA LEU A 179 -12.07 5.20 -8.24
C LEU A 179 -12.46 4.00 -7.38
N ILE A 180 -13.63 3.44 -7.65
CA ILE A 180 -14.18 2.24 -7.02
C ILE A 180 -14.19 1.11 -8.06
N GLY A 181 -13.69 -0.05 -7.69
CA GLY A 181 -13.73 -1.28 -8.49
C GLY A 181 -14.79 -2.25 -8.00
N ASP A 182 -14.59 -3.54 -8.28
CA ASP A 182 -15.54 -4.59 -7.91
C ASP A 182 -15.82 -4.62 -6.40
N ASN A 183 -17.06 -4.98 -6.05
CA ASN A 183 -17.54 -5.10 -4.67
C ASN A 183 -17.33 -3.84 -3.81
N GLY A 184 -17.29 -2.65 -4.42
CA GLY A 184 -17.09 -1.39 -3.71
C GLY A 184 -15.64 -1.15 -3.26
N ARG A 185 -14.66 -1.93 -3.73
CA ARG A 185 -13.25 -1.74 -3.38
C ARG A 185 -12.76 -0.38 -3.87
N LYS A 186 -12.33 0.48 -2.95
CA LYS A 186 -11.69 1.76 -3.28
C LYS A 186 -10.31 1.51 -3.89
N VAL A 187 -10.20 1.61 -5.21
CA VAL A 187 -8.95 1.43 -5.97
C VAL A 187 -8.09 2.69 -5.88
N ILE A 188 -8.72 3.87 -6.03
CA ILE A 188 -8.13 5.17 -5.71
C ILE A 188 -9.03 5.80 -4.65
N PRO A 189 -8.63 5.82 -3.37
CA PRO A 189 -9.46 6.28 -2.27
C PRO A 189 -9.50 7.81 -2.16
N GLY A 190 -9.89 8.51 -3.23
CA GLY A 190 -10.06 9.97 -3.22
C GLY A 190 -8.74 10.74 -3.13
N LEU A 191 -7.88 10.59 -4.14
CA LEU A 191 -6.55 11.21 -4.17
C LEU A 191 -6.45 12.30 -5.24
N SER A 192 -5.65 13.33 -4.97
CA SER A 192 -5.28 14.33 -5.98
C SER A 192 -4.04 13.87 -6.75
N LEU A 193 -4.20 13.64 -8.05
CA LEU A 193 -3.11 13.27 -8.95
C LEU A 193 -2.57 14.51 -9.67
N GLN A 194 -1.29 14.51 -10.00
CA GLN A 194 -0.62 15.64 -10.66
C GLN A 194 -0.34 15.38 -12.15
N ALA A 195 -0.12 16.46 -12.90
CA ALA A 195 0.23 16.39 -14.31
C ALA A 195 1.46 15.49 -14.55
N GLY A 196 1.41 14.66 -15.58
CA GLY A 196 2.54 13.81 -15.97
C GLY A 196 2.69 12.52 -15.16
N GLU A 197 1.97 12.36 -14.04
CA GLU A 197 1.84 11.06 -13.39
C GLU A 197 0.98 10.12 -14.28
N SER A 198 1.33 8.85 -14.42
CA SER A 198 0.42 7.85 -14.98
C SER A 198 0.10 6.85 -13.89
N THR A 199 -1.17 6.54 -13.69
CA THR A 199 -1.52 5.45 -12.78
C THR A 199 -1.10 4.11 -13.37
N SER A 200 -0.95 3.11 -12.51
CA SER A 200 -0.98 1.72 -12.93
C SER A 200 -2.28 1.40 -13.66
N THR A 201 -2.25 0.36 -14.48
CA THR A 201 -3.46 -0.20 -15.08
C THR A 201 -4.19 -1.06 -14.05
N TYR A 202 -5.43 -0.70 -13.76
CA TYR A 202 -6.31 -1.41 -12.86
C TYR A 202 -7.24 -2.33 -13.66
N HIS A 203 -7.64 -3.44 -13.04
CA HIS A 203 -8.49 -4.45 -13.66
C HIS A 203 -9.68 -4.76 -12.76
N ALA A 204 -10.90 -4.64 -13.30
CA ALA A 204 -12.15 -4.95 -12.62
C ALA A 204 -13.26 -5.26 -13.63
N HIS A 205 -14.34 -5.91 -13.21
CA HIS A 205 -15.54 -6.08 -14.02
C HIS A 205 -16.32 -4.77 -14.19
N ARG A 206 -16.32 -3.94 -13.14
CA ARG A 206 -16.94 -2.62 -13.13
C ARG A 206 -16.03 -1.60 -12.42
N PHE A 207 -15.92 -0.43 -13.01
CA PHE A 207 -15.38 0.75 -12.34
C PHE A 207 -16.45 1.81 -12.18
N GLU A 208 -16.48 2.46 -11.02
CA GLU A 208 -17.18 3.70 -10.78
C GLU A 208 -16.16 4.78 -10.43
N LEU A 209 -16.17 5.86 -11.20
CA LEU A 209 -15.15 6.90 -11.18
C LEU A 209 -15.82 8.24 -10.95
N THR A 210 -15.30 9.01 -9.99
CA THR A 210 -15.59 10.44 -9.81
C THR A 210 -14.32 11.25 -10.02
N LEU A 211 -14.40 12.28 -10.85
CA LEU A 211 -13.35 13.21 -11.18
C LEU A 211 -13.74 14.61 -10.72
N GLY A 212 -12.81 15.34 -10.10
CA GLY A 212 -13.07 16.71 -9.64
C GLY A 212 -13.13 17.74 -10.77
N ASN A 213 -12.44 17.48 -11.88
CA ASN A 213 -12.42 18.32 -13.08
C ASN A 213 -12.16 17.44 -14.32
N ASN A 214 -11.87 18.04 -15.48
CA ASN A 214 -11.61 17.32 -16.74
C ASN A 214 -10.12 17.16 -17.08
N ALA A 215 -9.20 17.48 -16.17
CA ALA A 215 -7.76 17.51 -16.42
C ALA A 215 -7.11 16.11 -16.40
N VAL A 216 -7.68 15.17 -17.14
CA VAL A 216 -7.21 13.79 -17.24
C VAL A 216 -7.52 13.18 -18.59
N THR A 217 -6.57 12.41 -19.12
CA THR A 217 -6.82 11.43 -20.18
C THR A 217 -7.00 10.07 -19.54
N MET A 218 -8.15 9.44 -19.77
CA MET A 218 -8.44 8.10 -19.30
C MET A 218 -8.16 7.09 -20.41
N TYR A 219 -7.57 5.94 -20.09
CA TYR A 219 -7.37 4.85 -21.02
C TYR A 219 -8.23 3.67 -20.59
N VAL A 220 -9.17 3.28 -21.45
CA VAL A 220 -10.04 2.11 -21.24
C VAL A 220 -9.65 1.08 -22.29
N ASP A 221 -9.20 -0.09 -21.84
CA ASP A 221 -8.62 -1.15 -22.68
C ASP A 221 -7.51 -0.59 -23.61
N GLY A 222 -6.66 0.28 -23.06
CA GLY A 222 -5.56 0.93 -23.78
C GLY A 222 -5.99 2.07 -24.73
N LYS A 223 -7.29 2.26 -24.99
CA LYS A 223 -7.76 3.33 -25.89
C LYS A 223 -8.04 4.60 -25.10
N ALA A 224 -7.44 5.71 -25.53
CA ALA A 224 -7.63 7.02 -24.92
C ALA A 224 -9.10 7.50 -25.00
N ARG A 225 -9.56 8.13 -23.92
CA ARG A 225 -10.88 8.72 -23.74
C ARG A 225 -10.69 10.05 -23.02
N THR A 226 -11.00 11.13 -23.72
CA THR A 226 -11.01 12.48 -23.14
C THR A 226 -12.26 12.68 -22.29
N VAL A 227 -12.13 13.49 -21.25
CA VAL A 227 -13.23 13.87 -20.36
C VAL A 227 -13.71 15.25 -20.79
N ALA A 228 -15.04 15.41 -20.95
CA ALA A 228 -15.61 16.67 -21.37
C ALA A 228 -15.38 17.76 -20.29
N PRO A 229 -15.10 19.02 -20.67
CA PRO A 229 -14.98 20.11 -19.71
C PRO A 229 -16.22 20.26 -18.83
N SER A 230 -16.02 20.43 -17.52
CA SER A 230 -17.10 20.65 -16.55
C SER A 230 -16.57 21.42 -15.34
N SER A 231 -17.41 22.33 -14.82
CA SER A 231 -17.19 23.02 -13.54
C SER A 231 -17.72 22.23 -12.33
N LYS A 232 -18.42 21.12 -12.57
CA LYS A 232 -18.96 20.19 -11.56
C LYS A 232 -18.19 18.86 -11.60
N PRO A 233 -18.18 18.09 -10.50
CA PRO A 233 -17.62 16.75 -10.50
C PRO A 233 -18.24 15.86 -11.58
N ILE A 234 -17.40 15.08 -12.26
CA ILE A 234 -17.77 14.26 -13.41
C ILE A 234 -17.71 12.78 -13.00
N GLY A 235 -18.77 12.04 -13.28
CA GLY A 235 -18.87 10.62 -12.93
C GLY A 235 -18.93 9.71 -14.14
N TYR A 236 -18.32 8.53 -14.04
CA TYR A 236 -18.45 7.47 -15.04
C TYR A 236 -18.62 6.09 -14.41
N SER A 237 -19.50 5.29 -14.99
CA SER A 237 -19.54 3.83 -14.82
C SER A 237 -18.88 3.19 -16.05
N ILE A 238 -17.93 2.29 -15.84
CA ILE A 238 -17.17 1.66 -16.90
C ILE A 238 -17.28 0.15 -16.75
N THR A 239 -17.82 -0.51 -17.78
CA THR A 239 -17.96 -1.97 -17.86
C THR A 239 -17.57 -2.45 -19.25
N ARG A 240 -17.28 -3.74 -19.41
CA ARG A 240 -16.94 -4.28 -20.73
C ARG A 240 -18.13 -4.26 -21.69
N ALA A 241 -19.34 -4.50 -21.18
CA ALA A 241 -20.56 -4.56 -21.98
C ALA A 241 -21.02 -3.17 -22.49
N HIS A 242 -20.95 -2.14 -21.65
CA HIS A 242 -21.50 -0.82 -21.97
C HIS A 242 -20.44 0.27 -22.18
N GLY A 243 -19.16 -0.08 -22.06
CA GLY A 243 -18.07 0.88 -22.10
C GLY A 243 -18.21 1.93 -21.00
N ARG A 244 -17.82 3.17 -21.32
CA ARG A 244 -17.92 4.33 -20.42
C ARG A 244 -19.29 4.99 -20.55
N GLN A 245 -20.05 5.00 -19.46
CA GLN A 245 -21.34 5.68 -19.33
C GLN A 245 -21.24 6.81 -18.29
N PRO A 246 -21.72 8.03 -18.58
CA PRO A 246 -21.74 9.12 -17.60
C PRO A 246 -22.69 8.80 -16.45
N LEU A 247 -22.34 9.22 -15.24
CA LEU A 247 -23.20 9.13 -14.05
C LEU A 247 -23.82 10.49 -13.74
N ALA A 248 -25.06 10.48 -13.25
CA ALA A 248 -25.71 11.69 -12.74
C ALA A 248 -25.05 12.16 -11.43
N ALA A 249 -25.16 13.45 -11.11
CA ALA A 249 -24.55 14.02 -9.90
C ALA A 249 -24.97 13.32 -8.59
N ALA A 250 -26.21 12.84 -8.51
CA ALA A 250 -26.74 12.11 -7.36
C ALA A 250 -26.20 10.67 -7.23
N GLN A 251 -25.56 10.13 -8.27
CA GLN A 251 -25.05 8.76 -8.35
C GLN A 251 -23.52 8.71 -8.29
N LEU A 252 -22.86 9.84 -8.00
CA LEU A 252 -21.41 9.89 -7.97
C LEU A 252 -20.88 9.05 -6.79
N PRO A 253 -19.98 8.08 -7.06
CA PRO A 253 -19.34 7.35 -5.98
C PRO A 253 -18.51 8.31 -5.11
N THR A 254 -18.48 8.03 -3.82
CA THR A 254 -17.67 8.78 -2.85
C THR A 254 -16.66 7.86 -2.19
N CYS A 255 -15.45 8.39 -1.99
CA CYS A 255 -14.37 7.65 -1.36
C CYS A 255 -14.25 7.96 0.15
N LYS A 256 -15.20 8.71 0.71
CA LYS A 256 -15.29 9.03 2.15
C LYS A 256 -15.40 7.77 3.00
#